data_AF-A0A850UDP3-F1
#
_entry.id   AF-A0A850UDP3-F1
#
_cell.length_a   1.000
_cell.length_b   1.000
_cell.length_c   1.000
_cell.angle_alpha   90.00
_cell.angle_beta   90.00
_cell.angle_gamma   90.00
#
_symmetry.space_group_name_H-M   'P 1'
#
loop_
_entity.id
_entity.type
_entity.pdbx_description
1 polymer ?
#
loop_
_entity_poly.entity_id
_entity_poly.type
_entity_poly.pdbx_seq_one_letter_code
_entity_poly.pdbx_strand_id
1 'polypeptide(L)'
;IALAFCLQPDVSQGNCWPLQGHQGQVVIRLPARVHLTGVTVQHTVGQEVFTSRTTSSAPRDMAVFGVDTDREEETLLGTFTYNIAKEAIQTFPLQVRSAHGGKVPGSG
;
A
#
# COMPACT_ATOMS: atom_id res chain seq x y z
N ILE A 1 -9.35 -5.70 -7.87
CA ILE A 1 -8.70 -5.43 -6.56
C ILE A 1 -9.53 -4.40 -5.81
N ALA A 2 -9.83 -4.61 -4.52
CA ALA A 2 -10.51 -3.61 -3.68
C ALA A 2 -9.52 -3.03 -2.66
N LEU A 3 -9.33 -1.70 -2.67
CA LEU A 3 -8.50 -0.97 -1.71
C LEU A 3 -9.40 -0.10 -0.84
N ALA A 4 -9.25 -0.20 0.49
CA ALA A 4 -9.87 0.73 1.43
C ALA A 4 -9.02 2.00 1.49
N PHE A 5 -9.68 3.16 1.37
CA PHE A 5 -9.01 4.46 1.29
C PHE A 5 -8.72 5.02 2.69
N CYS A 6 -7.52 5.58 2.88
CA CYS A 6 -7.05 6.10 4.17
C CYS A 6 -7.43 7.58 4.42
N LEU A 7 -8.17 8.25 3.52
CA LEU A 7 -8.57 9.66 3.73
C LEU A 7 -10.04 9.84 4.16
N GLN A 8 -10.80 8.76 4.31
CA GLN A 8 -12.12 8.78 4.96
C GLN A 8 -12.22 7.57 5.91
N PRO A 9 -12.63 7.76 7.18
CA PRO A 9 -12.66 6.70 8.18
C PRO A 9 -13.77 5.66 7.96
N ASP A 10 -14.59 5.83 6.91
CA ASP A 10 -15.70 4.94 6.64
C ASP A 10 -15.26 3.74 5.78
N VAL A 11 -15.30 2.56 6.39
CA VAL A 11 -14.90 1.26 5.82
C VAL A 11 -16.11 0.33 5.64
N SER A 12 -17.30 0.92 5.57
CA SER A 12 -18.56 0.23 5.35
C SER A 12 -18.56 -0.61 4.06
N GLN A 13 -19.30 -1.71 4.07
CA GLN A 13 -19.42 -2.62 2.93
C GLN A 13 -19.98 -1.85 1.71
N GLY A 14 -19.20 -1.79 0.62
CA GLY A 14 -19.53 -1.03 -0.59
C GLY A 14 -18.64 0.20 -0.84
N ASN A 15 -17.93 0.70 0.17
CA ASN A 15 -17.03 1.86 0.04
C ASN A 15 -15.59 1.45 -0.29
N CYS A 16 -15.45 0.56 -1.28
CA CYS A 16 -14.16 0.18 -1.84
C CYS A 16 -14.06 0.67 -3.29
N TRP A 17 -12.85 0.95 -3.75
CA TRP A 17 -12.62 1.21 -5.18
C TRP A 17 -12.30 -0.10 -5.89
N PRO A 18 -13.21 -0.61 -6.74
CA PRO A 18 -12.92 -1.79 -7.54
C PRO A 18 -12.01 -1.41 -8.70
N LEU A 19 -10.80 -1.95 -8.72
CA LEU A 19 -9.98 -1.98 -9.92
C LEU A 19 -10.36 -3.20 -10.76
N GLN A 20 -10.61 -2.98 -12.05
CA GLN A 20 -10.90 -4.04 -13.01
C GLN A 20 -9.67 -4.94 -13.21
N GLY A 21 -9.86 -6.25 -13.14
CA GLY A 21 -8.78 -7.23 -13.31
C GLY A 21 -7.99 -7.54 -12.03
N HIS A 22 -6.84 -8.17 -12.23
CA HIS A 22 -5.98 -8.73 -11.17
C HIS A 22 -4.73 -7.89 -10.88
N GLN A 23 -4.50 -6.82 -11.64
CA GLN A 23 -3.39 -5.89 -11.48
C GLN A 23 -3.94 -4.46 -11.59
N GLY A 24 -3.34 -3.54 -10.84
CA GLY A 24 -3.72 -2.14 -10.89
C GLY A 24 -2.81 -1.31 -10.00
N GLN A 25 -2.82 0.00 -10.21
CA GLN A 25 -2.01 0.96 -9.49
C GLN A 25 -2.91 2.05 -8.93
N VAL A 26 -2.56 2.54 -7.74
CA VAL A 26 -3.16 3.74 -7.15
C VAL A 26 -2.02 4.64 -6.70
N VAL A 27 -2.11 5.92 -7.06
CA VAL A 27 -1.17 6.96 -6.64
C VAL A 27 -1.88 7.85 -5.62
N ILE A 28 -1.28 8.03 -4.45
CA ILE A 28 -1.83 8.84 -3.35
C ILE A 28 -0.89 10.01 -3.10
N ARG A 29 -1.39 11.25 -3.29
CA ARG A 29 -0.64 12.45 -2.93
C ARG A 29 -0.86 12.76 -1.44
N LEU A 30 0.21 12.69 -0.66
CA LEU A 30 0.18 13.04 0.75
C LEU A 30 0.04 14.57 0.93
N PRO A 31 -0.62 15.04 2.00
CA PRO A 31 -0.82 16.47 2.22
C PRO A 31 0.48 17.24 2.54
N ALA A 32 1.54 16.53 2.93
CA ALA A 32 2.85 17.07 3.19
C ALA A 32 3.93 16.01 2.91
N ARG A 33 5.19 16.46 2.82
CA ARG A 33 6.36 15.57 2.77
C ARG A 33 6.53 14.90 4.13
N VAL A 34 6.53 13.57 4.16
CA VAL A 34 6.66 12.76 5.38
C VAL A 34 7.67 11.63 5.20
N HIS A 35 8.18 11.12 6.31
CA HIS A 35 8.98 9.91 6.33
C HIS A 35 8.08 8.70 6.57
N LEU A 36 7.80 7.92 5.53
CA LEU A 36 6.93 6.75 5.63
C LEU A 36 7.64 5.60 6.37
N THR A 37 7.05 5.13 7.46
CA THR A 37 7.58 3.99 8.24
C THR A 37 6.84 2.69 7.96
N GLY A 38 5.60 2.77 7.46
CA GLY A 38 4.78 1.62 7.13
C GLY A 38 3.53 1.99 6.35
N VAL A 39 2.87 0.98 5.81
CA VAL A 39 1.55 1.07 5.18
C VAL A 39 0.59 0.08 5.83
N THR A 40 -0.67 0.46 5.96
CA THR A 40 -1.71 -0.42 6.47
C THR A 40 -2.70 -0.72 5.34
N VAL A 41 -2.99 -2.00 5.15
CA VAL A 41 -3.99 -2.47 4.18
C VAL A 41 -5.12 -3.12 4.96
N GLN A 42 -6.34 -2.71 4.65
CA GLN A 42 -7.56 -3.25 5.23
C GLN A 42 -8.48 -3.77 4.13
N HIS A 43 -9.05 -4.95 4.34
CA HIS A 43 -10.09 -5.51 3.47
C HIS A 43 -11.19 -6.16 4.33
N THR A 44 -12.43 -5.69 4.17
CA THR A 44 -13.57 -6.15 4.96
C THR A 44 -14.00 -7.55 4.52
N VAL A 45 -14.00 -8.49 5.46
CA VAL A 45 -14.51 -9.85 5.24
C VAL A 45 -16.02 -9.83 5.52
N GLY A 46 -16.84 -9.96 4.48
CA GLY A 46 -18.25 -10.25 4.68
C GLY A 46 -18.40 -11.62 5.33
N GLN A 47 -19.21 -11.72 6.38
CA GLN A 47 -19.43 -12.95 7.17
C GLN A 47 -19.90 -14.16 6.33
N GLU A 48 -20.31 -13.94 5.08
CA GLU A 48 -20.77 -14.97 4.14
C GLU A 48 -19.69 -15.52 3.18
N VAL A 49 -18.45 -15.04 3.23
CA VAL A 49 -17.41 -15.47 2.26
C VAL A 49 -16.68 -16.75 2.68
N PHE A 50 -16.89 -17.26 3.90
CA PHE A 50 -16.26 -18.50 4.35
C PHE A 50 -16.87 -19.78 3.74
N THR A 51 -18.05 -19.71 3.11
CA THR A 51 -18.74 -20.91 2.58
C THR A 51 -18.62 -21.11 1.08
N SER A 52 -17.89 -20.25 0.36
CA SER A 52 -17.84 -20.39 -1.10
C SER A 52 -16.53 -19.87 -1.66
N ARG A 53 -15.85 -20.74 -2.40
CA ARG A 53 -14.68 -20.53 -3.26
C ARG A 53 -14.94 -19.44 -4.32
N THR A 54 -15.21 -18.22 -3.86
CA THR A 54 -15.40 -17.04 -4.68
C THR A 54 -14.13 -16.22 -4.59
N THR A 55 -13.65 -15.83 -5.76
CA THR A 55 -12.43 -15.07 -6.01
C THR A 55 -12.31 -13.88 -5.05
N SER A 56 -11.54 -14.04 -3.98
CA SER A 56 -11.23 -12.95 -3.04
C SER A 56 -10.66 -11.77 -3.83
N SER A 57 -11.37 -10.63 -3.82
CA SER A 57 -10.98 -9.40 -4.53
C SER A 57 -9.86 -8.63 -3.83
N ALA A 58 -9.45 -9.08 -2.64
CA ALA A 58 -8.34 -8.50 -1.90
C ALA A 58 -7.03 -8.58 -2.72
N PRO A 59 -6.20 -7.53 -2.68
CA PRO A 59 -4.86 -7.63 -3.23
C PRO A 59 -4.08 -8.73 -2.49
N ARG A 60 -3.26 -9.50 -3.23
CA ARG A 60 -2.31 -10.43 -2.61
C ARG A 60 -0.94 -9.78 -2.58
N ASP A 61 -0.30 -9.70 -3.73
CA ASP A 61 1.05 -9.16 -3.85
C ASP A 61 0.99 -7.68 -4.21
N MET A 62 1.73 -6.88 -3.46
CA MET A 62 1.75 -5.43 -3.59
C MET A 62 3.18 -4.92 -3.52
N ALA A 63 3.44 -3.82 -4.23
CA ALA A 63 4.67 -3.05 -4.15
C ALA A 63 4.32 -1.60 -3.83
N VAL A 64 5.08 -0.98 -2.94
CA VAL A 64 4.91 0.42 -2.54
C VAL A 64 6.10 1.21 -3.06
N PHE A 65 5.83 2.30 -3.76
CA PHE A 65 6.83 3.20 -4.31
C PHE A 65 6.66 4.61 -3.73
N GLY A 66 7.77 5.27 -3.45
CA GLY A 66 7.81 6.71 -3.25
C GLY A 66 8.04 7.39 -4.59
N VAL A 67 7.19 8.35 -4.93
CA VAL A 67 7.27 9.11 -6.19
C VAL A 67 7.83 10.50 -5.90
N ASP A 68 8.95 10.84 -6.51
CA ASP A 68 9.47 12.20 -6.55
C ASP A 68 8.94 12.90 -7.81
N THR A 69 7.96 13.79 -7.63
CA THR A 69 7.31 14.50 -8.74
C THR A 69 8.22 15.53 -9.40
N ASP A 70 9.25 16.02 -8.70
CA ASP A 70 10.18 17.02 -9.24
C ASP A 70 11.25 16.36 -10.11
N ARG A 71 11.55 15.08 -9.84
CA ARG A 71 12.60 14.29 -10.51
C ARG A 71 12.07 13.22 -11.44
N GLU A 72 10.76 13.03 -11.50
CA GLU A 72 10.09 11.93 -12.22
C GLU A 72 10.67 10.55 -11.87
N GLU A 73 11.05 10.35 -10.60
CA GLU A 73 11.73 9.14 -10.12
C GLU A 73 10.84 8.35 -9.14
N GLU A 74 10.83 7.02 -9.28
CA GLU A 74 10.17 6.12 -8.34
C GLU A 74 11.20 5.33 -7.54
N THR A 75 11.05 5.31 -6.22
CA THR A 75 11.88 4.50 -5.31
C THR A 75 11.03 3.38 -4.69
N LEU A 76 11.43 2.12 -4.89
CA LEU A 76 10.79 0.99 -4.21
C LEU A 76 11.01 1.07 -2.70
N LEU A 77 9.92 1.18 -1.94
CA LEU A 77 9.90 1.24 -0.48
C LEU A 77 9.64 -0.13 0.17
N GLY A 78 9.02 -1.05 -0.57
CA GLY A 78 8.83 -2.42 -0.12
C GLY A 78 7.89 -3.24 -1.00
N THR A 79 7.97 -4.57 -0.85
CA THR A 79 7.06 -5.55 -1.45
C THR A 79 6.46 -6.42 -0.36
N PHE A 80 5.16 -6.69 -0.45
CA PHE A 80 4.40 -7.33 0.61
C PHE A 80 3.31 -8.25 0.06
N THR A 81 2.96 -9.28 0.83
CA THR A 81 1.82 -10.15 0.56
C THR A 81 0.77 -9.99 1.64
N TYR A 82 -0.42 -9.52 1.26
CA TYR A 82 -1.59 -9.48 2.14
C TYR A 82 -2.25 -10.86 2.22
N ASN A 83 -2.52 -11.29 3.45
CA ASN A 83 -3.16 -12.59 3.70
C ASN A 83 -4.52 -12.42 4.37
N ILE A 84 -5.59 -12.36 3.58
CA ILE A 84 -6.97 -12.19 4.10
C ILE A 84 -7.38 -13.24 5.14
N ALA A 85 -6.78 -14.45 5.12
CA ALA A 85 -7.09 -15.49 6.09
C ALA A 85 -6.40 -15.29 7.45
N LYS A 86 -5.39 -14.42 7.52
CA LYS A 86 -4.69 -14.10 8.77
C LYS A 86 -5.47 -13.05 9.55
N GLU A 87 -5.59 -11.84 9.00
CA GLU A 87 -6.24 -10.69 9.63
C GLU A 87 -6.80 -9.75 8.56
N ALA A 88 -7.93 -9.09 8.85
CA ALA A 88 -8.57 -8.13 7.93
C ALA A 88 -7.80 -6.80 7.79
N ILE A 89 -6.96 -6.46 8.79
CA ILE A 89 -6.12 -5.26 8.83
C ILE A 89 -4.68 -5.72 9.02
N GLN A 90 -3.79 -5.35 8.10
CA GLN A 90 -2.37 -5.72 8.16
C GLN A 90 -1.49 -4.50 7.91
N THR A 91 -0.51 -4.30 8.79
CA THR A 91 0.48 -3.22 8.67
C THR A 91 1.82 -3.78 8.25
N PHE A 92 2.42 -3.16 7.24
CA PHE A 92 3.66 -3.57 6.62
C PHE A 92 4.72 -2.48 6.81
N PRO A 93 5.85 -2.77 7.47
CA PRO A 93 6.93 -1.82 7.65
C PRO A 93 7.67 -1.58 6.31
N LEU A 94 8.00 -0.33 6.02
CA LEU A 94 8.72 0.05 4.81
C LEU A 94 10.23 0.11 5.07
N GLN A 95 11.02 -0.25 4.06
CA GLN A 95 12.47 -0.13 4.08
C GLN A 95 12.86 1.17 3.41
N VAL A 96 12.92 2.28 4.16
CA VAL A 96 13.43 3.53 3.62
C VAL A 96 14.94 3.41 3.46
N ARG A 97 15.40 2.99 2.28
CA ARG A 97 16.78 3.24 1.89
C ARG A 97 16.90 4.74 1.64
N SER A 98 17.53 5.47 2.55
CA SER A 98 17.92 6.86 2.31
C SER A 98 18.71 6.91 1.00
N ALA A 99 18.12 7.44 -0.05
CA ALA A 99 18.80 7.80 -1.29
C ALA A 99 19.68 9.05 -1.07
N HIS A 100 20.56 9.00 -0.06
CA HIS A 100 21.56 10.01 0.26
C HIS A 100 22.91 9.32 0.53
N GLY A 101 23.44 8.67 -0.50
CA GLY A 101 24.87 8.42 -0.63
C GLY A 101 25.58 9.67 -1.16
N GLY A 102 25.42 10.81 -0.48
CA GLY A 102 26.16 12.03 -0.76
C GLY A 102 27.54 11.94 -0.14
N LYS A 103 28.56 11.73 -0.97
CA LYS A 103 29.99 11.81 -0.62
C LYS A 103 30.27 13.07 0.20
N VAL A 104 30.71 12.92 1.46
CA VAL A 104 31.26 14.01 2.27
C VAL A 104 32.60 14.42 1.66
N PRO A 105 32.80 15.67 1.18
CA PRO A 105 34.12 16.12 0.76
C PRO A 105 35.01 16.35 1.99
N GLY A 106 36.30 16.09 1.80
CA GLY A 106 37.30 15.85 2.82
C GLY A 106 37.41 16.86 3.95
N SER A 107 37.88 16.37 5.09
CA SER A 107 38.44 17.18 6.16
C SER A 107 39.92 16.83 6.29
N GLY A 108 40.78 17.86 6.15
CA GLY A 108 42.09 17.99 6.78
C GLY A 108 43.19 17.05 6.31
#